data_AF-G2ZQB0-F1
#
_entry.id   AF-G2ZQB0-F1
#
_cell.length_a   1.000
_cell.length_b   1.000
_cell.length_c   1.000
_cell.angle_alpha   90.00
_cell.angle_beta   90.00
_cell.angle_gamma   90.00
#
_symmetry.space_group_name_H-M   'P 1'
#
loop_
_entity.id
_entity.type
_entity.pdbx_description
1 polymer ?
#
loop_
_entity_poly.entity_id
_entity_poly.type
_entity_poly.pdbx_seq_one_letter_code
_entity_poly.pdbx_strand_id
1 'polypeptide(L)' 'MTLPRDGVTISLFTTLTTLGTPRDAGLQEMRIECFYPADEASRRALERITL' A
#
# COMPACT_ATOMS: atom_id res chain seq x y z
N MET A 1 -5.86 5.82 1.80
CA MET A 1 -4.94 6.90 1.37
C MET A 1 -5.40 7.43 0.02
N THR A 2 -5.25 8.72 -0.26
CA THR A 2 -5.50 9.30 -1.59
C THR A 2 -4.25 9.97 -2.13
N LEU A 3 -3.98 9.80 -3.42
CA LEU A 3 -2.83 10.38 -4.11
C LEU A 3 -3.30 11.10 -5.39
N PRO A 4 -3.10 12.42 -5.51
CA PRO A 4 -3.36 13.12 -6.76
C PRO A 4 -2.23 12.88 -7.76
N ARG A 5 -2.57 12.55 -9.01
CA ARG A 5 -1.61 12.41 -10.11
C ARG A 5 -2.26 12.70 -11.47
N ASP A 6 -1.68 13.61 -12.24
CA ASP A 6 -2.08 13.93 -13.62
C ASP A 6 -3.59 14.17 -13.81
N GLY A 7 -4.19 14.91 -12.88
CA GLY A 7 -5.62 15.21 -12.88
C GLY A 7 -6.53 14.06 -12.42
N VAL A 8 -5.96 12.94 -11.97
CA VAL A 8 -6.67 11.79 -11.41
C VAL A 8 -6.37 11.66 -9.92
N THR A 9 -7.39 11.38 -9.11
CA THR A 9 -7.21 10.97 -7.71
C THR A 9 -7.15 9.46 -7.65
N ILE A 10 -6.02 8.93 -7.17
CA ILE A 10 -5.82 7.49 -6.93
C ILE A 10 -6.18 7.21 -5.48
N SER A 11 -7.23 6.41 -5.26
CA SER A 11 -7.65 5.94 -3.95
C SER A 11 -7.04 4.58 -3.66
N LEU A 12 -6.40 4.45 -2.49
CA LEU A 12 -5.71 3.23 -2.07
C LEU A 12 -6.22 2.78 -0.70
N PHE A 13 -6.41 1.47 -0.53
CA PHE A 13 -6.42 0.83 0.79
C PHE A 13 -5.11 0.08 0.97
N THR A 14 -4.72 -0.13 2.23
CA THR A 14 -3.44 -0.78 2.54
C THR A 14 -3.63 -1.93 3.51
N THR A 15 -2.74 -2.91 3.40
CA THR A 15 -2.57 -3.94 4.41
C THR A 15 -1.22 -3.75 5.06
N LEU A 16 -1.17 -3.79 6.38
CA LEU A 16 0.07 -3.75 7.13
C LEU A 16 0.34 -5.13 7.74
N THR A 17 1.43 -5.76 7.32
CA THR A 17 1.88 -7.06 7.82
C THR A 17 3.08 -6.86 8.72
N THR A 18 2.97 -7.33 9.96
CA THR A 18 4.07 -7.31 10.93
C THR A 18 4.69 -8.71 11.02
N LEU A 19 6.00 -8.78 10.81
CA LEU A 19 6.81 -9.97 10.92
C LEU A 19 7.72 -9.83 12.14
N GLY A 20 7.49 -10.66 13.14
CA GLY A 20 8.28 -10.70 14.37
C GLY A 20 8.57 -12.14 14.80
N THR A 21 9.61 -12.32 15.60
CA THR A 21 9.94 -13.58 16.25
C THR A 21 9.44 -13.59 17.70
N PRO A 22 8.76 -14.65 18.18
CA PRO A 22 8.11 -14.67 19.50
C PRO A 22 9.04 -14.41 20.70
N ARG A 23 10.35 -14.57 20.54
CA ARG A 23 11.35 -14.41 21.61
C ARG A 23 11.74 -12.95 21.87
N ASP A 24 11.45 -12.05 20.95
CA ASP A 24 11.93 -10.67 20.96
C ASP A 24 10.77 -9.68 20.73
N ALA A 25 9.71 -9.78 21.53
CA ALA A 25 8.46 -9.02 21.42
C ALA A 25 8.58 -7.48 21.50
N GLY A 26 9.80 -6.91 21.46
CA GLY A 26 10.02 -5.47 21.43
C GLY A 26 11.29 -5.00 20.71
N LEU A 27 12.10 -5.87 20.11
CA LEU A 27 13.44 -5.47 19.65
C LEU A 27 13.56 -5.26 18.15
N GLN A 28 12.92 -6.06 17.29
CA GLN A 28 12.76 -5.75 15.85
C GLN A 28 11.52 -6.42 15.27
N GLU A 29 10.62 -5.61 14.72
CA GLU A 29 9.50 -6.07 13.89
C GLU A 29 9.70 -5.51 12.48
N MET A 30 9.72 -6.38 11.47
CA MET A 30 9.67 -5.93 10.08
C MET A 30 8.22 -5.67 9.73
N ARG A 31 7.92 -4.47 9.23
CA ARG A 31 6.59 -4.12 8.74
C ARG A 31 6.63 -4.00 7.22
N ILE A 32 5.71 -4.68 6.57
CA ILE A 32 5.46 -4.57 5.13
C ILE A 32 4.11 -3.89 4.97
N GLU A 33 4.08 -2.80 4.22
CA GLU A 33 2.84 -2.15 3.80
C GLU A 33 2.63 -2.40 2.31
N CYS A 34 1.49 -2.99 1.98
CA CYS A 34 1.07 -3.19 0.59
C CYS A 34 -0.07 -2.23 0.27
N PHE A 35 0.03 -1.56 -0.88
CA PHE A 35 -0.94 -0.59 -1.36
C PHE A 35 -1.74 -1.18 -2.52
N TYR A 36 -3.07 -1.16 -2.41
CA TYR A 36 -3.98 -1.70 -3.40
C TYR A 36 -4.94 -0.63 -3.90
N PRO A 37 -5.33 -0.65 -5.19
CA PRO A 37 -6.36 0.25 -5.68
C PRO A 37 -7.68 -0.01 -4.96
N ALA A 38 -8.30 1.05 -4.44
CA ALA A 38 -9.59 0.97 -3.76
C ALA A 38 -10.78 0.87 -4.72
N ASP A 39 -10.56 1.20 -5.99
CA ASP A 39 -11.56 1.15 -7.06
C ASP A 39 -10.91 0.93 -8.44
N GLU A 40 -11.74 0.67 -9.44
CA GLU A 40 -11.31 0.38 -10.82
C GLU A 40 -10.61 1.57 -11.48
N ALA A 41 -11.01 2.81 -11.16
CA ALA A 41 -10.38 4.01 -11.72
C ALA A 41 -8.93 4.13 -11.22
N SER A 42 -8.72 3.88 -9.93
CA SER A 42 -7.42 3.86 -9.26
C SER A 42 -6.53 2.73 -9.78
N ARG A 43 -7.11 1.54 -10.04
CA ARG A 43 -6.40 0.41 -10.66
C ARG A 43 -5.84 0.79 -12.02
N ARG A 44 -6.70 1.29 -12.91
CA ARG A 44 -6.28 1.72 -14.26
C ARG A 44 -5.26 2.85 -14.22
N ALA A 45 -5.35 3.74 -13.23
CA ALA A 45 -4.36 4.78 -13.03
C ALA A 45 -2.99 4.20 -12.66
N LEU A 46 -2.93 3.25 -11.72
CA LEU A 46 -1.68 2.58 -11.34
C LEU A 46 -1.06 1.79 -12.50
N GLU A 47 -1.86 1.06 -13.28
CA GLU A 47 -1.40 0.27 -14.43
C GLU A 47 -0.67 1.14 -15.48
N ARG A 48 -1.07 2.42 -15.64
CA ARG A 48 -0.42 3.36 -16.57
C ARG A 48 0.92 3.91 -16.08
N ILE A 49 1.23 3.81 -14.80
CA ILE A 49 2.43 4.42 -14.19
C ILE A 49 3.48 3.34 -13.85
N THR A 50 3.07 2.08 -13.78
CA THR A 50 3.94 0.95 -13.39
C THR A 50 4.62 0.26 -14.61
N LEU A 51 4.28 0.68 -15.83
CA LEU A 51 4.89 0.28 -17.11
C LEU A 51 5.35 1.51 -17.88
#